data_AF-A0A9D0YQH0-F1
#
_entry.id   AF-A0A9D0YQH0-F1
#
_cell.length_a   1.000
_cell.length_b   1.000
_cell.length_c   1.000
_cell.angle_alpha   90.00
_cell.angle_beta   90.00
_cell.angle_gamma   90.00
#
_symmetry.space_group_name_H-M   'P 1'
#
loop_
_entity.id
_entity.type
_entity.pdbx_description
1 polymer ?
#
loop_
_entity_poly.entity_id
_entity_poly.type
_entity_poly.pdbx_seq_one_letter_code
_entity_poly.pdbx_strand_id
1 'polypeptide(L)'
;MKHRWMALPLALGLTLTLAACGGNDPKEDLVGAWSGQVDVMDQVVEGMRVTAPEIADELELENFYIPLEMEFRDDNTYIMTVDQDKLDESMDALIQKSVDATMVYMEQMLKEQGITDMTVDEVLAQSGMDRESFTDLMEQSMGNLSSSVVQQIQTEGQYRLEGNQMYTSDDKDTEPGSDGATPYTLDGDKLNMDFSNVSLGEVTFTRGG
;
A
#
# COMPACT_ATOMS: atom_id res chain seq x y z
N MET A 1 -1.57 -14.70 -86.03
CA MET A 1 -0.97 -15.83 -85.30
C MET A 1 -0.03 -15.31 -84.22
N LYS A 2 -0.45 -15.35 -82.95
CA LYS A 2 0.31 -15.82 -81.76
C LYS A 2 -0.47 -15.42 -80.50
N HIS A 3 -0.47 -16.35 -79.55
CA HIS A 3 -1.35 -16.51 -78.41
C HIS A 3 -0.57 -16.18 -77.12
N ARG A 4 -1.29 -15.87 -76.01
CA ARG A 4 -0.89 -15.98 -74.56
C ARG A 4 -0.16 -14.74 -73.98
N TRP A 5 -0.37 -14.25 -72.75
CA TRP A 5 -1.10 -14.69 -71.54
C TRP A 5 -1.41 -13.49 -70.62
N MET A 6 -2.36 -13.70 -69.69
CA MET A 6 -2.74 -12.86 -68.54
C MET A 6 -1.56 -12.45 -67.64
N ALA A 7 -1.61 -11.26 -67.02
CA ALA A 7 -1.70 -11.08 -65.56
C ALA A 7 -1.66 -9.60 -65.13
N LEU A 8 -2.53 -9.31 -64.15
CA LEU A 8 -2.77 -8.10 -63.34
C LEU A 8 -1.64 -7.06 -63.15
N PRO A 9 -1.99 -5.76 -63.04
CA PRO A 9 -1.10 -4.75 -62.49
C PRO A 9 -0.94 -4.97 -60.97
N LEU A 10 0.30 -5.21 -60.51
CA LEU A 10 0.64 -5.31 -59.10
C LEU A 10 0.43 -3.95 -58.41
N ALA A 11 -0.37 -3.99 -57.35
CA ALA A 11 -0.92 -2.86 -56.64
C ALA A 11 0.14 -1.90 -56.08
N LEU A 12 -0.03 -0.63 -56.42
CA LEU A 12 0.40 0.52 -55.63
C LEU A 12 -0.32 0.44 -54.28
N GLY A 13 0.42 0.24 -53.20
CA GLY A 13 -0.17 0.08 -51.87
C GLY A 13 0.88 0.25 -50.77
N LEU A 14 1.76 1.24 -50.91
CA LEU A 14 2.58 1.69 -49.79
C LEU A 14 1.76 2.68 -48.96
N THR A 15 0.67 2.19 -48.35
CA THR A 15 0.09 2.89 -47.20
C THR A 15 1.04 2.62 -46.04
N LEU A 16 2.00 3.52 -45.82
CA LEU A 16 2.47 3.77 -44.47
C LEU A 16 1.22 4.15 -43.68
N THR A 17 0.61 3.19 -43.02
CA THR A 17 -0.19 3.48 -41.84
C THR A 17 0.81 3.99 -40.83
N LEU A 18 1.06 5.30 -40.85
CA LEU A 18 1.22 6.02 -39.60
C LEU A 18 -0.03 5.64 -38.81
N ALA A 19 0.10 4.63 -37.94
CA ALA A 19 -0.67 4.62 -36.74
C ALA A 19 -0.36 5.99 -36.13
N ALA A 20 -1.29 6.91 -36.32
CA ALA A 20 -1.34 8.10 -35.52
C ALA A 20 -1.37 7.59 -34.09
N CYS A 21 -0.22 7.67 -33.42
CA CYS A 21 -0.13 7.74 -31.97
C CYS A 21 -0.92 9.00 -31.57
N GLY A 22 -2.24 8.89 -31.59
CA GLY A 22 -3.16 9.81 -30.92
C GLY A 22 -3.39 9.35 -29.49
N GLY A 23 -2.32 8.88 -28.83
CA GLY A 23 -2.32 8.68 -27.39
C GLY A 23 -1.88 10.01 -26.78
N ASN A 24 -2.67 10.50 -25.83
CA ASN A 24 -2.24 11.57 -24.94
C ASN A 24 -0.82 11.29 -24.43
N ASP A 25 -0.08 12.36 -24.13
CA ASP A 25 1.16 12.22 -23.39
C ASP A 25 0.83 11.49 -22.07
N PRO A 26 1.42 10.31 -21.78
CA PRO A 26 1.16 9.58 -20.54
C PRO A 26 1.37 10.44 -19.30
N LYS A 27 2.17 11.51 -19.41
CA LYS A 27 2.33 12.53 -18.38
C LYS A 27 1.05 13.34 -18.14
N GLU A 28 0.39 13.82 -19.19
CA GLU A 28 -0.87 14.57 -19.07
C GLU A 28 -1.96 13.71 -18.40
N ASP A 29 -1.99 12.41 -18.71
CA ASP A 29 -2.91 11.48 -18.10
C ASP A 29 -2.49 11.05 -16.68
N LEU A 30 -1.25 11.29 -16.24
CA LEU A 30 -0.76 10.96 -14.89
C LEU A 30 -0.95 12.11 -13.89
N VAL A 31 -0.81 13.37 -14.33
CA VAL A 31 -0.91 14.54 -13.46
C VAL A 31 -2.25 14.54 -12.69
N GLY A 32 -2.19 14.91 -11.41
CA GLY A 32 -3.33 14.92 -10.49
C GLY A 32 -3.09 14.13 -9.22
N ALA A 33 -4.14 14.06 -8.40
CA ALA A 33 -4.16 13.37 -7.11
C ALA A 33 -4.71 11.94 -7.25
N TRP A 34 -4.09 11.03 -6.52
CA TRP A 34 -4.28 9.59 -6.58
C TRP A 34 -4.30 9.03 -5.16
N SER A 35 -5.34 8.26 -4.85
CA SER A 35 -5.51 7.63 -3.53
C SER A 35 -5.45 6.12 -3.69
N GLY A 36 -4.70 5.46 -2.83
CA GLY A 36 -4.51 4.01 -2.84
C GLY A 36 -4.32 3.48 -1.43
N GLN A 37 -4.12 2.18 -1.31
CA GLN A 37 -3.81 1.56 -0.03
C GLN A 37 -2.95 0.31 -0.24
N VAL A 38 -2.09 0.04 0.72
CA VAL A 38 -1.28 -1.19 0.75
C VAL A 38 -1.67 -2.01 1.97
N ASP A 39 -1.93 -3.31 1.77
CA ASP A 39 -2.12 -4.24 2.87
C ASP A 39 -0.77 -4.69 3.41
N VAL A 40 -0.56 -4.47 4.71
CA VAL A 40 0.67 -4.90 5.40
C VAL A 40 0.37 -5.84 6.56
N MET A 41 -0.82 -6.45 6.59
CA MET A 41 -1.21 -7.37 7.66
C MET A 41 -0.21 -8.50 7.87
N ASP A 42 0.28 -9.10 6.78
CA ASP A 42 1.29 -10.17 6.84
C ASP A 42 2.56 -9.72 7.59
N GLN A 43 3.01 -8.48 7.36
CA GLN A 43 4.18 -7.91 8.03
C GLN A 43 3.92 -7.64 9.51
N VAL A 44 2.70 -7.19 9.84
CA VAL A 44 2.26 -6.99 11.23
C VAL A 44 2.24 -8.33 11.97
N VAL A 45 1.65 -9.37 11.37
CA VAL A 45 1.61 -10.72 11.96
C VAL A 45 3.01 -11.30 12.10
N GLU A 46 3.87 -11.18 11.08
CA GLU A 46 5.25 -11.67 11.15
C GLU A 46 6.03 -10.99 12.27
N GLY A 47 5.91 -9.66 12.40
CA GLY A 47 6.49 -8.90 13.50
C GLY A 47 5.98 -9.37 14.87
N MET A 48 4.66 -9.56 14.99
CA MET A 48 4.05 -10.04 16.23
C MET A 48 4.48 -11.48 16.57
N ARG A 49 4.64 -12.37 15.58
CA ARG A 49 5.10 -13.76 15.82
C ARG A 49 6.49 -13.83 16.44
N VAL A 50 7.34 -12.83 16.22
CA VAL A 50 8.68 -12.76 16.84
C VAL A 50 8.59 -12.47 18.34
N THR A 51 7.61 -11.67 18.77
CA THR A 51 7.53 -11.16 20.14
C THR A 51 6.43 -11.79 20.98
N ALA A 52 5.34 -12.22 20.35
CA ALA A 52 4.12 -12.72 20.98
C ALA A 52 3.40 -13.72 20.03
N PRO A 53 4.00 -14.89 19.75
CA PRO A 53 3.46 -15.86 18.79
C PRO A 53 2.06 -16.35 19.16
N GLU A 54 1.77 -16.51 20.45
CA GLU A 54 0.47 -16.96 20.94
C GLU A 54 -0.63 -15.92 20.71
N ILE A 55 -0.29 -14.62 20.74
CA ILE A 55 -1.24 -13.54 20.42
C ILE A 55 -1.42 -13.40 18.91
N ALA A 56 -0.34 -13.58 18.15
CA ALA A 56 -0.37 -13.50 16.69
C ALA A 56 -1.30 -14.54 16.07
N ASP A 57 -1.39 -15.74 16.66
CA ASP A 57 -2.31 -16.79 16.21
C ASP A 57 -3.78 -16.51 16.52
N GLU A 58 -4.06 -15.69 17.54
CA GLU A 58 -5.40 -15.27 17.96
C GLU A 58 -5.84 -13.94 17.33
N LEU A 59 -4.96 -13.28 16.57
CA LEU A 59 -5.24 -12.00 15.94
C LEU A 59 -6.17 -12.19 14.73
N GLU A 60 -7.48 -12.13 14.97
CA GLU A 60 -8.52 -12.19 13.93
C GLU A 60 -8.70 -10.86 13.20
N LEU A 61 -7.64 -10.39 12.53
CA LEU A 61 -7.69 -9.25 11.62
C LEU A 61 -7.19 -9.67 10.24
N GLU A 62 -8.07 -9.63 9.25
CA GLU A 62 -7.78 -10.14 7.90
C GLU A 62 -6.85 -9.21 7.11
N ASN A 63 -7.00 -7.89 7.27
CA ASN A 63 -6.26 -6.90 6.51
C ASN A 63 -5.93 -5.71 7.40
N PHE A 64 -4.81 -5.06 7.12
CA PHE A 64 -4.42 -3.82 7.76
C PHE A 64 -3.78 -2.92 6.72
N TYR A 65 -4.50 -1.85 6.39
CA TYR A 65 -4.17 -1.00 5.26
C TYR A 65 -3.42 0.26 5.68
N ILE A 66 -2.34 0.58 4.98
CA ILE A 66 -1.75 1.92 5.01
C ILE A 66 -2.33 2.71 3.83
N PRO A 67 -3.10 3.78 4.08
CA PRO A 67 -3.70 4.60 3.04
C PRO A 67 -2.66 5.56 2.47
N LEU A 68 -2.43 5.49 1.15
CA LEU A 68 -1.41 6.27 0.45
C LEU A 68 -2.09 7.33 -0.43
N GLU A 69 -1.58 8.55 -0.36
CA GLU A 69 -2.00 9.67 -1.20
C GLU A 69 -0.81 10.16 -2.03
N MET A 70 -1.00 10.26 -3.33
CA MET A 70 0.05 10.63 -4.27
C MET A 70 -0.44 11.74 -5.20
N GLU A 71 0.36 12.78 -5.40
CA GLU A 71 0.06 13.86 -6.32
C GLU A 71 1.22 14.06 -7.29
N PHE A 72 0.94 13.94 -8.59
CA PHE A 72 1.88 14.26 -9.67
C PHE A 72 1.56 15.63 -10.26
N ARG A 73 2.56 16.47 -10.45
CA ARG A 73 2.41 17.85 -10.95
C ARG A 73 3.03 18.04 -12.33
N ASP A 74 2.53 19.03 -13.05
CA ASP A 74 2.98 19.35 -14.42
C ASP A 74 4.48 19.71 -14.52
N ASP A 75 5.08 20.18 -13.43
CA ASP A 75 6.49 20.57 -13.34
C ASP A 75 7.44 19.40 -13.06
N ASN A 76 6.96 18.16 -13.20
CA ASN A 76 7.68 16.91 -12.89
C ASN A 76 7.95 16.70 -11.38
N THR A 77 7.29 17.45 -10.49
CA THR A 77 7.34 17.13 -9.06
C THR A 77 6.25 16.17 -8.64
N TYR A 78 6.52 15.37 -7.62
CA TYR A 78 5.52 14.55 -6.95
C TYR A 78 5.58 14.73 -5.44
N ILE A 79 4.50 14.35 -4.77
CA ILE A 79 4.48 14.10 -3.34
C ILE A 79 3.74 12.78 -3.10
N MET A 80 4.26 11.97 -2.18
CA MET A 80 3.58 10.82 -1.62
C MET A 80 3.45 11.03 -0.12
N THR A 81 2.25 10.83 0.41
CA THR A 81 1.90 10.96 1.82
C THR A 81 1.03 9.79 2.25
N VAL A 82 0.74 9.74 3.55
CA VAL A 82 -0.22 8.82 4.14
C VAL A 82 -1.40 9.64 4.63
N ASP A 83 -2.61 9.15 4.40
CA ASP A 83 -3.81 9.72 5.03
C ASP A 83 -3.77 9.36 6.53
N GLN A 84 -3.32 10.32 7.35
CA GLN A 84 -3.08 10.11 8.76
C GLN A 84 -4.36 9.75 9.51
N ASP A 85 -5.49 10.39 9.20
CA ASP A 85 -6.76 10.14 9.90
C ASP A 85 -7.22 8.70 9.64
N LYS A 86 -7.18 8.24 8.39
CA LYS A 86 -7.50 6.84 8.04
C LYS A 86 -6.51 5.83 8.63
N LEU A 87 -5.23 6.20 8.73
CA LEU A 87 -4.22 5.35 9.36
C LEU A 87 -4.47 5.22 10.86
N ASP A 88 -4.77 6.33 11.54
CA ASP A 88 -5.09 6.34 12.98
C ASP A 88 -6.32 5.47 13.26
N GLU A 89 -7.38 5.58 12.45
CA GLU A 89 -8.57 4.69 12.54
C GLU A 89 -8.20 3.20 12.37
N SER A 90 -7.31 2.89 11.42
CA SER A 90 -6.84 1.52 11.20
C SER A 90 -5.98 1.01 12.36
N MET A 91 -5.25 1.90 13.02
CA MET A 91 -4.42 1.60 14.19
C MET A 91 -5.27 1.29 15.40
N ASP A 92 -6.31 2.07 15.64
CA ASP A 92 -7.27 1.85 16.72
C ASP A 92 -7.93 0.48 16.55
N ALA A 93 -8.32 0.11 15.32
CA ALA A 93 -8.88 -1.21 15.03
C ALA A 93 -7.88 -2.34 15.33
N LEU A 94 -6.60 -2.18 14.94
CA LEU A 94 -5.54 -3.14 15.23
C LEU A 94 -5.31 -3.28 16.75
N ILE A 95 -5.32 -2.18 17.49
CA ILE A 95 -5.16 -2.16 18.95
C ILE A 95 -6.31 -2.92 19.61
N GLN A 96 -7.56 -2.61 19.26
CA GLN A 96 -8.72 -3.31 19.83
C GLN A 96 -8.68 -4.82 19.56
N LYS A 97 -8.30 -5.22 18.34
CA LYS A 97 -8.13 -6.63 17.98
C LYS A 97 -6.99 -7.31 18.73
N SER A 98 -5.89 -6.60 18.95
CA SER A 98 -4.77 -7.11 19.76
C SER A 98 -5.14 -7.28 21.22
N VAL A 99 -5.95 -6.37 21.77
CA VAL A 99 -6.53 -6.50 23.12
C VAL A 99 -7.44 -7.73 23.18
N ASP A 100 -8.35 -7.90 22.23
CA ASP A 100 -9.22 -9.07 22.16
C ASP A 100 -8.45 -10.39 22.11
N ALA A 101 -7.47 -10.49 21.20
CA ALA A 101 -6.59 -11.65 21.07
C ALA A 101 -5.87 -11.97 22.40
N THR A 102 -5.39 -10.93 23.09
CA THR A 102 -4.76 -11.09 24.42
C THR A 102 -5.73 -11.59 25.47
N MET A 103 -6.98 -11.10 25.50
CA MET A 103 -7.98 -11.59 26.44
C MET A 103 -8.36 -13.06 26.18
N VAL A 104 -8.50 -13.44 24.91
CA VAL A 104 -8.75 -14.84 24.51
C VAL A 104 -7.60 -15.73 24.96
N TYR A 105 -6.36 -15.32 24.69
CA TYR A 105 -5.18 -16.04 25.13
C TYR A 105 -5.13 -16.20 26.66
N MET A 106 -5.40 -15.15 27.42
CA MET A 106 -5.47 -15.22 28.89
C MET A 106 -6.55 -16.22 29.36
N GLU A 107 -7.72 -16.22 28.73
CA GLU A 107 -8.79 -17.18 29.06
C GLU A 107 -8.36 -18.62 28.80
N GLN A 108 -7.66 -18.87 27.67
CA GLN A 108 -7.10 -20.18 27.35
C GLN A 108 -6.06 -20.61 28.41
N MET A 109 -5.14 -19.71 28.79
CA MET A 109 -4.14 -20.00 29.83
C MET A 109 -4.78 -20.39 31.17
N LEU A 110 -5.85 -19.72 31.60
CA LEU A 110 -6.56 -20.05 32.84
C LEU A 110 -7.14 -21.47 32.77
N LYS A 111 -7.78 -21.81 31.65
CA LYS A 111 -8.34 -23.15 31.40
C LYS A 111 -7.24 -24.21 31.42
N GLU A 112 -6.10 -23.96 30.78
CA GLU A 112 -4.95 -24.88 30.76
C GLU A 112 -4.35 -25.10 32.14
N GLN A 113 -4.35 -24.08 32.99
CA GLN A 113 -3.91 -24.18 34.39
C GLN A 113 -4.95 -24.82 35.32
N GLY A 114 -6.11 -25.21 34.79
CA GLY A 114 -7.21 -25.79 35.57
C GLY A 114 -7.93 -24.77 36.46
N ILE A 115 -7.73 -23.47 36.20
CA ILE A 115 -8.42 -22.38 36.90
C ILE A 115 -9.74 -22.13 36.17
N THR A 116 -10.84 -22.65 36.71
CA THR A 116 -12.19 -22.50 36.13
C THR A 116 -13.07 -21.48 36.83
N ASP A 117 -12.67 -21.07 38.03
CA ASP A 117 -13.49 -20.25 38.93
C ASP A 117 -13.10 -18.76 38.90
N MET A 118 -12.18 -18.38 38.01
CA MET A 118 -11.74 -17.00 37.83
C MET A 118 -11.87 -16.57 36.37
N THR A 119 -12.35 -15.36 36.14
CA THR A 119 -12.38 -14.73 34.81
C THR A 119 -11.11 -13.93 34.53
N VAL A 120 -10.88 -13.58 33.25
CA VAL A 120 -9.77 -12.70 32.85
C VAL A 120 -9.89 -11.33 33.53
N ASP A 121 -11.10 -10.78 33.64
CA ASP A 121 -11.33 -9.50 34.34
C ASP A 121 -10.93 -9.57 35.82
N GLU A 122 -11.19 -10.69 36.50
CA GLU A 122 -10.78 -10.88 37.90
C GLU A 122 -9.25 -11.01 38.03
N VAL A 123 -8.57 -11.58 37.04
CA VAL A 123 -7.10 -11.65 36.98
C VAL A 123 -6.51 -10.26 36.76
N LEU A 124 -7.06 -9.48 35.82
CA LEU A 124 -6.64 -8.09 35.58
C LEU A 124 -6.85 -7.24 36.84
N ALA A 125 -8.00 -7.39 37.50
CA ALA A 125 -8.33 -6.65 38.72
C ALA A 125 -7.35 -6.93 39.86
N GLN A 126 -6.81 -8.15 39.97
CA GLN A 126 -5.75 -8.45 40.94
C GLN A 126 -4.45 -7.69 40.67
N SER A 127 -4.19 -7.36 39.41
CA SER A 127 -3.07 -6.50 38.99
C SER A 127 -3.41 -5.01 39.08
N GLY A 128 -4.61 -4.66 39.55
CA GLY A 128 -5.09 -3.27 39.60
C GLY A 128 -5.44 -2.69 38.24
N MET A 129 -5.65 -3.54 37.23
CA MET A 129 -6.04 -3.14 35.89
C MET A 129 -7.46 -3.63 35.58
N ASP A 130 -8.10 -2.97 34.64
CA ASP A 130 -9.25 -3.48 33.92
C ASP A 130 -8.95 -3.48 32.41
N ARG A 131 -9.91 -3.94 31.62
CA ARG A 131 -9.76 -4.00 30.17
C ARG A 131 -9.51 -2.61 29.57
N GLU A 132 -10.18 -1.57 30.07
CA GLU A 132 -10.00 -0.20 29.59
C GLU A 132 -8.58 0.30 29.85
N SER A 133 -8.08 0.14 31.09
CA SER A 133 -6.71 0.46 31.46
C SER A 133 -5.68 -0.33 30.64
N PHE A 134 -5.99 -1.58 30.27
CA PHE A 134 -5.13 -2.39 29.41
C PHE A 134 -5.12 -1.87 27.97
N THR A 135 -6.27 -1.50 27.43
CA THR A 135 -6.38 -0.82 26.13
C THR A 135 -5.57 0.48 26.12
N ASP A 136 -5.73 1.32 27.14
CA ASP A 136 -4.98 2.59 27.26
C ASP A 136 -3.46 2.34 27.26
N LEU A 137 -2.99 1.26 27.88
CA LEU A 137 -1.57 0.87 27.86
C LEU A 137 -1.11 0.47 26.46
N MET A 138 -1.94 -0.27 25.72
CA MET A 138 -1.64 -0.64 24.34
C MET A 138 -1.62 0.59 23.42
N GLU A 139 -2.59 1.49 23.57
CA GLU A 139 -2.63 2.78 22.86
C GLU A 139 -1.40 3.63 23.17
N GLN A 140 -0.97 3.73 24.43
CA GLN A 140 0.25 4.45 24.78
C GLN A 140 1.52 3.83 24.19
N SER A 141 1.57 2.49 24.12
CA SER A 141 2.69 1.76 23.52
C SER A 141 2.77 1.97 22.01
N MET A 142 1.60 1.99 21.34
CA MET A 142 1.47 2.02 19.88
C MET A 142 1.18 3.42 19.31
N GLY A 143 0.85 4.41 20.13
CA GLY A 143 0.28 5.69 19.69
C GLY A 143 1.23 6.59 18.89
N ASN A 144 2.52 6.29 18.87
CA ASN A 144 3.48 6.99 18.00
C ASN A 144 3.79 6.22 16.70
N LEU A 145 3.28 4.99 16.54
CA LEU A 145 3.57 4.16 15.38
C LEU A 145 2.97 4.75 14.11
N SER A 146 1.73 5.25 14.14
CA SER A 146 1.10 5.86 12.97
C SER A 146 1.89 7.07 12.49
N SER A 147 2.23 8.00 13.39
CA SER A 147 3.09 9.15 13.09
C SER A 147 4.47 8.74 12.55
N SER A 148 5.04 7.65 13.06
CA SER A 148 6.32 7.13 12.57
C SER A 148 6.21 6.58 11.15
N VAL A 149 5.12 5.88 10.83
CA VAL A 149 4.82 5.38 9.48
C VAL A 149 4.64 6.55 8.50
N VAL A 150 3.85 7.56 8.89
CA VAL A 150 3.66 8.79 8.09
C VAL A 150 5.00 9.43 7.75
N GLN A 151 5.88 9.62 8.76
CA GLN A 151 7.19 10.25 8.55
C GLN A 151 8.14 9.43 7.69
N GLN A 152 8.02 8.10 7.71
CA GLN A 152 8.87 7.22 6.90
C GLN A 152 8.43 7.16 5.44
N ILE A 153 7.11 7.26 5.18
CA ILE A 153 6.55 7.16 3.83
C ILE A 153 6.50 8.52 3.14
N GLN A 154 6.34 9.61 3.89
CA GLN A 154 6.26 10.94 3.32
C GLN A 154 7.53 11.28 2.52
N THR A 155 7.38 11.41 1.20
CA THR A 155 8.45 11.79 0.27
C THR A 155 7.91 12.81 -0.72
N GLU A 156 8.77 13.72 -1.14
CA GLU A 156 8.52 14.67 -2.21
C GLU A 156 9.79 14.88 -3.02
N GLY A 157 9.64 15.15 -4.31
CA GLY A 157 10.77 15.44 -5.17
C GLY A 157 10.39 15.36 -6.63
N GLN A 158 11.33 14.96 -7.49
CA GLN A 158 11.14 14.90 -8.94
C GLN A 158 10.79 13.49 -9.41
N TYR A 159 10.00 13.39 -10.48
CA TYR A 159 9.72 12.14 -11.17
C TYR A 159 10.03 12.23 -12.67
N ARG A 160 10.37 11.08 -13.27
CA ARG A 160 10.60 10.94 -14.71
C ARG A 160 9.98 9.63 -15.20
N LEU A 161 9.37 9.67 -16.37
CA LEU A 161 8.75 8.51 -17.00
C LEU A 161 9.59 8.05 -18.20
N GLU A 162 9.88 6.75 -18.28
CA GLU A 162 10.51 6.12 -19.45
C GLU A 162 9.76 4.81 -19.77
N GLY A 163 8.92 4.83 -20.80
CA GLY A 163 8.08 3.68 -21.14
C GLY A 163 7.08 3.35 -20.03
N ASN A 164 7.17 2.16 -19.45
CA ASN A 164 6.35 1.70 -18.32
C ASN A 164 7.09 1.76 -16.97
N GLN A 165 8.12 2.60 -16.89
CA GLN A 165 8.95 2.75 -15.71
C GLN A 165 8.89 4.19 -15.21
N MET A 166 8.69 4.33 -13.90
CA MET A 166 8.75 5.60 -13.18
C MET A 166 10.03 5.64 -12.36
N TYR A 167 10.75 6.75 -12.46
CA TYR A 167 11.94 7.04 -11.65
C TYR A 167 11.63 8.21 -10.75
N THR A 168 12.02 8.12 -9.48
CA THR A 168 11.80 9.18 -8.49
C THR A 168 13.11 9.59 -7.83
N SER A 169 13.14 10.81 -7.32
CA SER A 169 14.22 11.34 -6.49
C SER A 169 13.59 12.16 -5.38
N ASP A 170 14.17 12.11 -4.17
CA ASP A 170 13.79 12.98 -3.05
C ASP A 170 14.36 14.42 -3.18
N ASP A 171 15.05 14.72 -4.28
CA ASP A 171 15.52 16.07 -4.61
C ASP A 171 14.52 16.75 -5.55
N LYS A 172 14.12 17.97 -5.21
CA LYS A 172 13.22 18.81 -6.01
C LYS A 172 13.89 19.49 -7.19
N ASP A 173 15.21 19.59 -7.18
CA ASP A 173 15.99 20.34 -8.17
C ASP A 173 16.74 19.42 -9.15
N THR A 174 16.79 18.11 -8.88
CA THR A 174 17.55 17.14 -9.66
C THR A 174 16.62 16.12 -10.32
N GLU A 175 16.71 16.00 -11.64
CA GLU A 175 15.98 14.96 -12.38
C GLU A 175 16.45 13.55 -11.93
N PRO A 176 15.52 12.59 -11.72
CA PRO A 176 15.87 11.24 -11.30
C PRO A 176 16.82 10.54 -12.28
N GLY A 177 17.75 9.77 -11.71
CA GLY A 177 18.61 8.86 -12.47
C GLY A 177 17.84 7.67 -13.04
N SER A 178 18.56 6.67 -13.56
CA SER A 178 17.98 5.43 -14.09
C SER A 178 18.03 4.27 -13.10
N ASP A 179 18.36 4.54 -11.83
CA ASP A 179 18.33 3.57 -10.75
C ASP A 179 16.96 3.60 -10.06
N GLY A 180 16.52 2.47 -9.48
CA GLY A 180 15.31 2.43 -8.66
C GLY A 180 13.99 2.58 -9.43
N ALA A 181 13.92 2.09 -10.68
CA ALA A 181 12.70 2.11 -11.48
C ALA A 181 11.53 1.39 -10.79
N THR A 182 10.40 2.08 -10.64
CA THR A 182 9.12 1.51 -10.25
C THR A 182 8.29 1.22 -11.50
N PRO A 183 7.99 -0.06 -11.82
CA PRO A 183 7.07 -0.39 -12.89
C PRO A 183 5.68 0.21 -12.62
N TYR A 184 5.07 0.78 -13.65
CA TYR A 184 3.71 1.31 -13.53
C TYR A 184 2.85 1.03 -14.78
N THR A 185 1.54 1.05 -14.58
CA THR A 185 0.54 1.07 -15.65
C THR A 185 -0.53 2.09 -15.35
N LEU A 186 -0.99 2.78 -16.39
CA LEU A 186 -2.03 3.80 -16.30
C LEU A 186 -3.18 3.41 -17.23
N ASP A 187 -4.38 3.23 -16.66
CA ASP A 187 -5.61 2.89 -17.38
C ASP A 187 -6.74 3.82 -16.91
N GLY A 188 -6.85 4.97 -17.56
CA GLY A 188 -7.81 6.01 -17.22
C GLY A 188 -7.62 6.52 -15.80
N ASP A 189 -8.59 6.22 -14.92
CA ASP A 189 -8.59 6.64 -13.52
C ASP A 189 -7.92 5.64 -12.58
N LYS A 190 -7.14 4.70 -13.12
CA LYS A 190 -6.37 3.70 -12.36
C LYS A 190 -4.89 3.76 -12.66
N LEU A 191 -4.10 3.88 -11.61
CA LEU A 191 -2.64 3.80 -11.64
C LEU A 191 -2.21 2.59 -10.83
N ASN A 192 -1.59 1.59 -11.45
CA ASN A 192 -0.97 0.49 -10.71
C ASN A 192 0.53 0.69 -10.68
N MET A 193 1.13 0.58 -9.50
CA MET A 193 2.56 0.70 -9.27
C MET A 193 3.07 -0.52 -8.52
N ASP A 194 4.21 -1.07 -8.94
CA ASP A 194 4.83 -2.23 -8.32
C ASP A 194 5.98 -1.78 -7.38
N PHE A 195 5.69 -1.79 -6.08
CA PHE A 195 6.64 -1.50 -5.00
C PHE A 195 7.23 -2.78 -4.38
N SER A 196 7.25 -3.89 -5.11
CA SER A 196 7.89 -5.13 -4.64
C SER A 196 9.38 -4.97 -4.36
N ASN A 197 10.04 -3.99 -5.00
CA ASN A 197 11.43 -3.62 -4.74
C ASN A 197 11.67 -3.10 -3.30
N VAL A 198 10.63 -2.57 -2.66
CA VAL A 198 10.64 -2.10 -1.26
C VAL A 198 9.67 -2.91 -0.38
N SER A 199 9.30 -4.11 -0.83
CA SER A 199 8.46 -5.05 -0.08
C SER A 199 7.04 -4.54 0.26
N LEU A 200 6.52 -3.59 -0.52
CA LEU A 200 5.13 -3.13 -0.39
C LEU A 200 4.18 -3.78 -1.42
N GLY A 201 4.72 -4.51 -2.40
CA GLY A 201 3.92 -5.21 -3.41
C GLY A 201 3.26 -4.27 -4.43
N GLU A 202 2.23 -4.75 -5.11
CA GLU A 202 1.47 -3.95 -6.09
C GLU A 202 0.41 -3.10 -5.40
N VAL A 203 0.40 -1.80 -5.72
CA VAL A 203 -0.58 -0.84 -5.21
C VAL A 203 -1.37 -0.27 -6.37
N THR A 204 -2.69 -0.36 -6.26
CA THR A 204 -3.63 0.32 -7.15
C THR A 204 -4.06 1.64 -6.53
N PHE A 205 -3.78 2.74 -7.22
CA PHE A 205 -4.32 4.06 -6.92
C PHE A 205 -5.47 4.41 -7.86
N THR A 206 -6.42 5.17 -7.34
CA THR A 206 -7.56 5.71 -8.06
C THR A 206 -7.54 7.24 -8.04
N ARG A 207 -7.89 7.85 -9.18
CA ARG A 207 -7.89 9.30 -9.31
C ARG A 207 -8.99 9.96 -8.48
N GLY A 208 -8.63 10.99 -7.71
CA GLY A 208 -9.58 11.87 -7.01
C GLY A 208 -10.41 11.22 -5.91
N GLY A 209 -9.76 10.44 -5.03
CA GLY A 209 -10.37 9.92 -3.80
C GLY A 209 -10.89 11.00 -2.85
#